data_AF-A0A3D5K9F8-F1
#
_entry.id   AF-A0A3D5K9F8-F1
#
_cell.length_a   1.000
_cell.length_b   1.000
_cell.length_c   1.000
_cell.angle_alpha   90.00
_cell.angle_beta   90.00
_cell.angle_gamma   90.00
#
_symmetry.space_group_name_H-M   'P 1'
#
loop_
_entity.id
_entity.type
_entity.pdbx_description
1 polymer ?
#
loop_
_entity_poly.entity_id
_entity_poly.type
_entity_poly.pdbx_seq_one_letter_code
_entity_poly.pdbx_strand_id
1 'polypeptide(L)'
;MKKIISFLLAGAVLLPGAASAAFVNSDKLFNDYDRYAVVYMDGTKRIYADTETVEQDYAPAGTLPVIRGKVYTEVYVEPLDYPALGNGRIVKAIVESELAVGADQLGSEIRYRLLDQNVASYDLNGNPVSVASDVKDTQENAQELYLNMYRLVKKSG
;
A
#
# COMPACT_ATOMS: atom_id res chain seq x y z
N MET A 1 -31.02 2.21 20.24
CA MET A 1 -29.72 2.53 20.87
C MET A 1 -28.62 2.42 19.81
N LYS A 2 -28.15 3.53 19.24
CA LYS A 2 -27.03 3.55 18.29
C LYS A 2 -25.74 3.42 19.10
N LYS A 3 -25.14 2.23 19.14
CA LYS A 3 -23.78 2.06 19.67
C LYS A 3 -22.84 2.68 18.64
N ILE A 4 -22.34 3.88 18.92
CA ILE A 4 -21.26 4.49 18.15
C ILE A 4 -20.01 3.72 18.56
N ILE A 5 -19.67 2.67 17.81
CA ILE A 5 -18.42 1.94 17.99
C ILE A 5 -17.35 2.82 17.36
N SER A 6 -16.79 3.72 18.15
CA SER A 6 -15.61 4.49 17.79
C SER A 6 -14.42 3.55 17.94
N PHE A 7 -13.98 2.90 16.86
CA PHE A 7 -12.68 2.25 16.84
C PHE A 7 -11.62 3.34 16.68
N LEU A 8 -10.91 3.57 17.77
CA LEU A 8 -9.75 4.44 17.81
C LEU A 8 -8.72 3.77 16.88
N LEU A 9 -8.31 4.46 15.80
CA LEU A 9 -7.02 4.20 15.14
C LEU A 9 -5.94 4.67 16.12
N ALA A 10 -5.91 4.04 17.30
CA ALA A 10 -5.03 4.36 18.39
C ALA A 10 -3.66 3.85 17.98
N GLY A 11 -2.72 4.79 17.81
CA GLY A 11 -1.33 4.46 17.62
C GLY A 11 -0.85 3.55 18.74
N ALA A 12 -0.69 2.27 18.44
CA ALA A 12 0.28 1.42 19.09
C ALA A 12 1.34 1.14 18.02
N VAL A 13 2.24 2.11 17.86
CA VAL A 13 3.49 1.97 17.12
C VAL A 13 4.36 1.00 17.94
N LEU A 14 4.16 -0.29 17.73
CA LEU A 14 5.19 -1.30 18.01
C LEU A 14 5.55 -1.92 16.66
N LEU A 15 6.22 -1.10 15.85
CA LEU A 15 6.81 -1.54 14.60
C LEU A 15 8.03 -2.41 14.93
N PRO A 16 8.11 -3.66 14.44
CA PRO A 16 9.38 -4.36 14.35
C PRO A 16 10.33 -3.42 13.61
N GLY A 17 11.49 -3.14 14.22
CA GLY A 17 12.39 -2.09 13.77
C GLY A 17 12.57 -2.06 12.27
N ALA A 18 12.44 -0.86 11.68
CA ALA A 18 12.69 -0.58 10.28
C ALA A 18 14.14 -0.93 9.93
N ALA A 19 14.39 -2.23 9.70
CA ALA A 19 15.50 -2.64 8.87
C ALA A 19 15.14 -2.16 7.47
N SER A 20 15.81 -1.10 6.99
CA SER A 20 15.77 -0.74 5.59
C SER A 20 16.09 -2.01 4.80
N ALA A 21 15.06 -2.56 4.14
CA ALA A 21 15.26 -3.67 3.25
C ALA A 21 16.17 -3.20 2.10
N ALA A 22 16.99 -4.10 1.57
CA ALA A 22 17.73 -3.80 0.35
C ALA A 22 16.77 -3.25 -0.71
N PHE A 23 17.20 -2.21 -1.44
CA PHE A 23 16.41 -1.55 -2.48
C PHE A 23 15.73 -2.58 -3.40
N VAL A 24 14.40 -2.49 -3.51
CA VAL A 24 13.59 -3.33 -4.40
C VAL A 24 13.33 -2.53 -5.68
N ASN A 25 13.82 -3.02 -6.80
CA ASN A 25 13.67 -2.35 -8.10
C ASN A 25 12.39 -2.78 -8.85
N SER A 26 12.07 -2.05 -9.90
CA SER A 26 10.87 -2.26 -10.74
C SER A 26 10.82 -3.66 -11.34
N ASP A 27 11.95 -4.17 -11.86
CA ASP A 27 12.02 -5.51 -12.45
C ASP A 27 11.64 -6.60 -11.46
N LYS A 28 12.07 -6.48 -10.19
CA LYS A 28 11.72 -7.44 -9.15
C LYS A 28 10.24 -7.34 -8.79
N LEU A 29 9.70 -6.13 -8.62
CA LEU A 29 8.27 -5.92 -8.34
C LEU A 29 7.37 -6.50 -9.44
N PHE A 30 7.80 -6.36 -10.70
CA PHE A 30 7.01 -6.82 -11.85
C PHE A 30 7.12 -8.32 -12.12
N ASN A 31 8.30 -8.93 -11.90
CA ASN A 31 8.53 -10.33 -12.31
C ASN A 31 8.37 -11.35 -11.17
N ASP A 32 8.38 -10.93 -9.91
CA ASP A 32 8.23 -11.82 -8.74
C ASP A 32 6.77 -11.82 -8.24
N TYR A 33 5.90 -12.44 -9.05
CA TYR A 33 4.45 -12.50 -8.83
C TYR A 33 4.02 -13.28 -7.58
N ASP A 34 4.87 -14.20 -7.10
CA ASP A 34 4.60 -14.98 -5.90
C ASP A 34 4.67 -14.11 -4.64
N ARG A 35 5.51 -13.06 -4.68
CA ARG A 35 5.75 -12.16 -3.55
C ARG A 35 5.09 -10.80 -3.69
N TYR A 36 5.08 -10.18 -4.87
CA TYR A 36 4.59 -8.82 -5.06
C TYR A 36 3.30 -8.81 -5.87
N ALA A 37 2.19 -8.53 -5.18
CA ALA A 37 0.87 -8.48 -5.80
C ALA A 37 0.44 -7.03 -6.07
N VAL A 38 -0.02 -6.73 -7.28
CA VAL A 38 -0.56 -5.40 -7.59
C VAL A 38 -1.90 -5.21 -6.88
N VAL A 39 -1.98 -4.20 -6.02
CA VAL A 39 -3.18 -3.89 -5.21
C VAL A 39 -3.89 -2.61 -5.62
N TYR A 40 -3.24 -1.76 -6.42
CA TYR A 40 -3.83 -0.55 -7.00
C TYR A 40 -3.01 -0.09 -8.20
N MET A 41 -3.65 0.50 -9.21
CA MET A 41 -2.97 1.19 -10.31
C MET A 41 -3.84 2.29 -10.90
N ASP A 42 -3.20 3.36 -11.32
CA ASP A 42 -3.80 4.41 -12.16
C ASP A 42 -2.78 4.92 -13.19
N GLY A 43 -3.08 6.04 -13.85
CA GLY A 43 -2.19 6.63 -14.85
C GLY A 43 -0.91 7.26 -14.29
N THR A 44 -0.80 7.42 -12.97
CA THR A 44 0.31 8.10 -12.27
C THR A 44 1.16 7.14 -11.46
N LYS A 45 0.59 6.02 -11.00
CA LYS A 45 1.29 5.08 -10.14
C LYS A 45 0.73 3.66 -10.17
N ARG A 46 1.52 2.73 -9.64
CA ARG A 46 1.12 1.35 -9.36
C ARG A 46 1.68 0.91 -8.02
N ILE A 47 0.87 0.18 -7.27
CA ILE A 47 1.18 -0.23 -5.90
C ILE A 47 1.22 -1.74 -5.82
N TYR A 48 2.33 -2.24 -5.31
CA TYR A 48 2.58 -3.65 -5.06
C TYR A 48 2.58 -3.90 -3.56
N ALA A 49 1.79 -4.86 -3.09
CA ALA A 49 1.87 -5.34 -1.72
C ALA A 49 2.88 -6.50 -1.64
N ASP A 50 3.76 -6.48 -0.64
CA ASP A 50 4.60 -7.63 -0.30
C ASP A 50 3.74 -8.65 0.47
N THR A 51 3.32 -9.71 -0.22
CA THR A 51 2.38 -10.74 0.27
C THR A 51 2.93 -11.50 1.48
N GLU A 52 4.24 -11.48 1.72
CA GLU A 52 4.85 -12.08 2.91
C GLU A 52 4.60 -11.25 4.17
N THR A 53 4.30 -9.97 4.02
CA THR A 53 4.07 -9.02 5.13
C THR A 53 2.60 -8.67 5.35
N VAL A 54 1.71 -9.16 4.48
CA VAL A 54 0.28 -8.86 4.59
C VAL A 54 -0.32 -9.63 5.76
N GLU A 55 -0.80 -8.88 6.74
CA GLU A 55 -1.40 -9.41 7.96
C GLU A 55 -2.78 -8.80 8.19
N GLN A 56 -3.64 -9.59 8.83
CA GLN A 56 -4.96 -9.16 9.25
C GLN A 56 -4.99 -9.01 10.77
N ASP A 57 -5.36 -7.83 11.24
CA ASP A 57 -5.58 -7.60 12.67
C ASP A 57 -6.77 -8.43 13.17
N TYR A 58 -6.72 -8.82 14.45
CA TYR A 58 -7.87 -9.46 15.09
C TYR A 58 -9.09 -8.53 15.07
N ALA A 59 -10.22 -9.07 14.60
CA ALA A 59 -11.50 -8.36 14.54
C ALA A 59 -12.63 -9.26 15.08
N PRO A 60 -13.49 -8.75 15.98
CA PRO A 60 -14.67 -9.47 16.44
C PRO A 60 -15.61 -9.88 15.30
N ALA A 61 -16.38 -10.93 15.52
CA ALA A 61 -17.41 -11.36 14.57
C ALA A 61 -18.38 -10.22 14.20
N GLY A 62 -18.63 -10.03 12.90
CA GLY A 62 -19.47 -8.95 12.39
C GLY A 62 -18.76 -7.60 12.26
N THR A 63 -17.44 -7.54 12.43
CA THR A 63 -16.63 -6.36 12.11
C THR A 63 -15.67 -6.65 10.96
N LEU A 64 -15.32 -5.61 10.21
CA LEU A 64 -14.34 -5.69 9.14
C LEU A 64 -12.95 -5.47 9.73
N PRO A 65 -11.99 -6.38 9.51
CA PRO A 65 -10.65 -6.26 10.06
C PRO A 65 -9.84 -5.18 9.36
N VAL A 66 -8.83 -4.66 10.05
CA VAL A 66 -7.76 -3.86 9.43
C VAL A 66 -6.75 -4.80 8.81
N ILE A 67 -6.30 -4.47 7.60
CA ILE A 67 -5.26 -5.19 6.88
C ILE A 67 -4.03 -4.30 6.82
N ARG A 68 -2.87 -4.85 7.18
CA ARG A 68 -1.60 -4.14 7.18
C ARG A 68 -0.60 -4.86 6.29
N GLY A 69 0.36 -4.13 5.75
CA GLY A 69 1.47 -4.73 5.01
C GLY A 69 2.42 -3.68 4.47
N LYS A 70 3.59 -4.15 4.05
CA LYS A 70 4.54 -3.33 3.31
C LYS A 70 4.10 -3.22 1.85
N VAL A 71 4.14 -2.00 1.32
CA VAL A 71 3.84 -1.73 -0.09
C VAL A 71 4.98 -0.98 -0.76
N TYR A 72 5.10 -1.20 -2.06
CA TYR A 72 6.03 -0.52 -2.95
C TYR A 72 5.23 0.17 -4.05
N THR A 73 5.35 1.49 -4.13
CA THR A 73 4.65 2.30 -5.12
C THR A 73 5.62 2.73 -6.21
N GLU A 74 5.41 2.22 -7.43
CA GLU A 74 6.03 2.77 -8.63
C GLU A 74 5.33 4.07 -9.00
N VAL A 75 6.07 5.15 -9.05
CA VAL A 75 5.60 6.46 -9.47
C VAL A 75 6.02 6.68 -10.91
N TYR A 76 5.08 6.95 -11.80
CA TYR A 76 5.38 7.17 -13.20
C TYR A 76 5.91 8.58 -13.45
N VAL A 77 6.68 8.74 -14.54
CA VAL A 77 7.06 10.06 -15.04
C VAL A 77 5.82 10.80 -15.55
N GLU A 78 5.70 12.07 -15.19
CA GLU A 78 4.64 12.97 -15.65
C GLU A 78 5.26 14.21 -16.31
N PRO A 79 4.96 14.51 -17.59
CA PRO A 79 4.13 13.71 -18.50
C PRO A 79 4.85 12.42 -18.95
N LEU A 80 4.06 11.37 -19.18
CA LEU A 80 4.56 10.15 -19.82
C LEU A 80 4.72 10.41 -21.32
N ASP A 81 5.94 10.71 -21.77
CA ASP A 81 6.26 11.03 -23.16
C ASP A 81 6.79 9.82 -23.96
N TYR A 82 6.82 9.96 -25.28
CA TYR A 82 7.28 8.91 -26.20
C TYR A 82 8.75 8.48 -25.92
N PRO A 83 9.68 9.41 -25.61
CA PRO A 83 11.02 9.04 -25.14
C PRO A 83 11.05 8.21 -23.85
N ALA A 84 10.23 8.52 -22.85
CA ALA A 84 10.15 7.75 -21.61
C ALA A 84 9.68 6.31 -21.88
N LEU A 85 8.65 6.16 -22.72
CA LEU A 85 8.15 4.86 -23.18
C LEU A 85 9.21 4.08 -23.96
N GLY A 86 9.84 4.72 -24.96
CA GLY A 86 10.81 4.07 -25.84
C GLY A 86 12.12 3.65 -25.16
N ASN A 87 12.48 4.30 -24.05
CA ASN A 87 13.69 3.97 -23.28
C ASN A 87 13.40 3.15 -22.02
N GLY A 88 12.15 2.70 -21.80
CA GLY A 88 11.77 1.95 -20.59
C GLY A 88 11.89 2.77 -19.29
N ARG A 89 11.93 4.10 -19.39
CA ARG A 89 12.09 5.03 -18.24
C ARG A 89 10.74 5.55 -17.77
N ILE A 90 9.77 4.65 -17.66
CA ILE A 90 8.39 5.00 -17.30
C ILE A 90 8.21 5.21 -15.80
N VAL A 91 9.07 4.61 -14.98
CA VAL A 91 9.08 4.77 -13.52
C VAL A 91 10.11 5.84 -13.14
N LYS A 92 9.66 6.86 -12.42
CA LYS A 92 10.49 7.94 -11.86
C LYS A 92 11.13 7.52 -10.54
N ALA A 93 10.35 6.86 -9.69
CA ALA A 93 10.77 6.50 -8.34
C ALA A 93 9.98 5.31 -7.82
N ILE A 94 10.55 4.64 -6.82
CA ILE A 94 9.89 3.60 -6.04
C ILE A 94 9.82 4.08 -4.60
N VAL A 95 8.62 4.05 -4.04
CA VAL A 95 8.31 4.53 -2.70
C VAL A 95 7.96 3.32 -1.83
N GLU A 96 8.74 3.09 -0.77
CA GLU A 96 8.45 2.05 0.22
C GLU A 96 7.61 2.66 1.34
N SER A 97 6.46 2.05 1.62
CA SER A 97 5.53 2.48 2.66
C SER A 97 5.01 1.30 3.48
N GLU A 98 4.62 1.59 4.71
CA GLU A 98 3.75 0.73 5.50
C GLU A 98 2.31 1.19 5.33
N LEU A 99 1.46 0.29 4.83
CA LEU A 99 0.06 0.55 4.53
C LEU A 99 -0.83 -0.15 5.56
N ALA A 100 -1.82 0.57 6.09
CA ALA A 100 -2.93 -0.01 6.83
C ALA A 100 -4.26 0.45 6.23
N VAL A 101 -5.09 -0.52 5.84
CA VAL A 101 -6.43 -0.30 5.28
C VAL A 101 -7.48 -0.86 6.23
N GLY A 102 -8.48 -0.06 6.55
CA GLY A 102 -9.59 -0.44 7.42
C GLY A 102 -10.92 -0.15 6.77
N ALA A 103 -11.98 -0.75 7.30
CA ALA A 103 -13.34 -0.47 6.89
C ALA A 103 -14.27 -0.49 8.11
N ASP A 104 -15.14 0.52 8.22
CA ASP A 104 -16.14 0.64 9.27
C ASP A 104 -17.54 0.47 8.67
N GLN A 105 -18.36 -0.39 9.25
CA GLN A 105 -19.78 -0.45 8.89
C GLN A 105 -20.57 0.61 9.68
N LEU A 106 -21.13 1.60 8.99
CA LEU A 106 -21.98 2.64 9.56
C LEU A 106 -23.42 2.48 9.04
N GLY A 107 -24.18 1.59 9.69
CA GLY A 107 -25.52 1.23 9.22
C GLY A 107 -25.44 0.35 7.98
N SER A 108 -25.99 0.82 6.85
CA SER A 108 -25.91 0.13 5.55
C SER A 108 -24.68 0.53 4.72
N GLU A 109 -23.94 1.56 5.14
CA GLU A 109 -22.77 2.06 4.42
C GLU A 109 -21.49 1.48 5.01
N ILE A 110 -20.50 1.20 4.16
CA ILE A 110 -19.14 0.87 4.57
C ILE A 110 -18.26 2.08 4.30
N ARG A 111 -17.51 2.52 5.31
CA ARG A 111 -16.54 3.61 5.20
C ARG A 111 -15.14 3.04 5.27
N TYR A 112 -14.41 3.16 4.18
CA TYR A 112 -13.03 2.74 4.09
C TYR A 112 -12.10 3.82 4.63
N ARG A 113 -11.00 3.40 5.25
CA ARG A 113 -9.96 4.29 5.76
C ARG A 113 -8.59 3.77 5.40
N LEU A 114 -7.71 4.70 5.09
CA LEU A 114 -6.31 4.43 4.77
C LEU A 114 -5.38 5.17 5.73
N LEU A 115 -4.33 4.49 6.15
CA LEU A 115 -3.11 5.07 6.71
C LEU A 115 -1.93 4.60 5.86
N ASP A 116 -1.23 5.55 5.23
CA ASP A 116 -0.02 5.31 4.44
C ASP A 116 1.15 6.05 5.10
N GLN A 117 2.11 5.28 5.61
CA GLN A 117 3.31 5.79 6.23
C GLN A 117 4.51 5.50 5.34
N ASN A 118 5.06 6.55 4.72
CA ASN A 118 6.28 6.43 3.96
C ASN A 118 7.48 6.05 4.85
N VAL A 119 8.25 5.06 4.40
CA VAL A 119 9.48 4.60 5.03
C VAL A 119 10.69 5.13 4.28
N ALA A 120 10.70 4.99 2.96
CA ALA A 120 11.78 5.43 2.10
C ALA A 120 11.30 5.70 0.66
N SER A 121 12.16 6.32 -0.14
CA SER A 121 11.92 6.55 -1.55
C SER A 121 13.23 6.54 -2.31
N TYR A 122 13.25 5.87 -3.46
CA TYR A 122 14.46 5.63 -4.25
C TYR A 122 14.22 5.94 -5.72
N ASP A 123 15.26 6.41 -6.41
CA ASP A 123 15.30 6.40 -7.88
C ASP A 123 15.51 4.96 -8.41
N LEU A 124 15.52 4.80 -9.74
CA LEU A 124 15.72 3.49 -10.38
C LEU A 124 17.09 2.85 -10.12
N ASN A 125 18.08 3.63 -9.69
CA ASN A 125 19.42 3.16 -9.38
C ASN A 125 19.56 2.83 -7.88
N GLY A 126 18.49 3.00 -7.08
CA GLY A 126 18.51 2.80 -5.64
C GLY A 126 19.05 3.99 -4.84
N ASN A 127 19.24 5.17 -5.46
CA ASN A 127 19.64 6.37 -4.72
C ASN A 127 18.42 6.97 -3.99
N PRO A 128 18.56 7.44 -2.76
CA PRO A 128 17.45 8.05 -2.02
C PRO A 128 16.98 9.35 -2.69
N VAL A 129 15.66 9.54 -2.78
CA VAL A 129 15.02 10.74 -3.35
C VAL A 129 13.87 11.24 -2.48
N SER A 130 13.53 12.53 -2.56
CA SER A 130 12.39 13.10 -1.85
C SER A 130 11.18 13.22 -2.78
N VAL A 131 10.32 12.20 -2.77
CA VAL A 131 9.06 12.17 -3.57
C VAL A 131 7.84 11.75 -2.74
N ALA A 132 8.03 11.40 -1.47
CA ALA A 132 7.02 10.77 -0.63
C ALA A 132 5.78 11.63 -0.31
N SER A 133 5.90 12.96 -0.31
CA SER A 133 4.75 13.85 -0.02
C SER A 133 3.71 13.83 -1.13
N ASP A 134 4.12 13.58 -2.37
CA ASP A 134 3.29 13.75 -3.57
C ASP A 134 2.60 12.44 -3.98
N VAL A 135 2.99 11.33 -3.35
CA VAL A 135 2.62 9.96 -3.76
C VAL A 135 1.58 9.34 -2.82
N LYS A 136 1.34 9.97 -1.66
CA LYS A 136 0.38 9.49 -0.66
C LYS A 136 -0.96 9.17 -1.29
N ASP A 137 -1.46 7.99 -1.01
CA ASP A 137 -2.81 7.64 -1.43
C ASP A 137 -3.87 8.44 -0.67
N THR A 138 -4.98 8.66 -1.36
CA THR A 138 -6.13 9.37 -0.83
C THR A 138 -7.13 8.39 -0.24
N GLN A 139 -8.03 8.91 0.60
CA GLN A 139 -9.14 8.12 1.14
C GLN A 139 -10.08 7.60 0.03
N GLU A 140 -10.05 8.18 -1.16
CA GLU A 140 -10.84 7.73 -2.32
C GLU A 140 -10.39 6.35 -2.81
N ASN A 141 -9.09 6.05 -2.69
CA ASN A 141 -8.51 4.76 -3.11
C ASN A 141 -8.65 3.66 -2.03
N ALA A 142 -9.05 4.04 -0.81
CA ALA A 142 -9.06 3.15 0.34
C ALA A 142 -9.94 1.91 0.15
N GLN A 143 -11.04 2.01 -0.60
CA GLN A 143 -11.92 0.88 -0.88
C GLN A 143 -11.23 -0.19 -1.73
N GLU A 144 -10.61 0.21 -2.84
CA GLU A 144 -9.94 -0.71 -3.74
C GLU A 144 -8.74 -1.37 -3.06
N LEU A 145 -7.92 -0.57 -2.39
CA LEU A 145 -6.79 -1.06 -1.59
C LEU A 145 -7.26 -2.03 -0.50
N TYR A 146 -8.35 -1.73 0.21
CA TYR A 146 -8.91 -2.63 1.22
C TYR A 146 -9.29 -3.98 0.62
N LEU A 147 -10.07 -3.99 -0.46
CA LEU A 147 -10.57 -5.21 -1.08
C LEU A 147 -9.43 -6.06 -1.66
N ASN A 148 -8.45 -5.43 -2.29
CA ASN A 148 -7.31 -6.13 -2.88
C ASN A 148 -6.37 -6.67 -1.80
N MET A 149 -6.04 -5.88 -0.77
CA MET A 149 -5.24 -6.34 0.37
C MET A 149 -5.93 -7.48 1.13
N TYR A 150 -7.25 -7.40 1.34
CA TYR A 150 -8.01 -8.44 2.04
C TYR A 150 -7.93 -9.81 1.35
N ARG A 151 -7.85 -9.82 0.01
CA ARG A 151 -7.71 -11.07 -0.78
C ARG A 151 -6.36 -11.73 -0.61
N LEU A 152 -5.33 -10.98 -0.21
CA LEU A 152 -3.96 -11.47 -0.04
C LEU A 152 -3.71 -12.06 1.35
N VAL A 153 -4.62 -11.85 2.31
CA VAL A 153 -4.50 -12.39 3.66
C VAL A 153 -4.45 -13.91 3.60
N LYS A 154 -3.34 -14.49 4.07
CA LYS A 154 -3.20 -15.94 4.23
C LYS A 154 -4.16 -16.40 5.33
N LYS A 155 -5.19 -17.16 4.96
CA LYS A 155 -6.05 -17.82 5.93
C LYS A 155 -5.28 -18.99 6.52
N SER A 156 -5.02 -18.97 7.82
CA SER A 156 -4.62 -20.17 8.55
C SER A 156 -5.75 -21.20 8.43
N GLY A 157 -5.46 -22.30 7.72
CA GLY A 157 -6.35 -23.46 7.59
C GLY A 157 -6.34 -24.35 8.82
#